data_AF-A0A7S1QZJ1-F1
#
_entry.id   AF-A0A7S1QZJ1-F1
#
_cell.length_a   1.000
_cell.length_b   1.000
_cell.length_c   1.000
_cell.angle_alpha   90.00
_cell.angle_beta   90.00
_cell.angle_gamma   90.00
#
_symmetry.space_group_name_H-M   'P 1'
#
loop_
_entity.id
_entity.type
_entity.pdbx_description
1 polymer ?
#
loop_
_entity_poly.entity_id
_entity_poly.type
_entity_poly.pdbx_seq_one_letter_code
_entity_poly.pdbx_strand_id
1 'polypeptide(L)'
;ESGDGGSKVEEDTSRDWNCEKCGTRNFAKRGECFKCKASRPRPAVEEKDPRAERERKLKAAIAMGIDPAMAETVILDPRFQDSIEQYEKMQKSQEEAQQAVNQQYQQALQAQQVQQTVDPQQLQQLMAAALAQGFTPEQAQLYVQQYVQQQQQQQQ
;
A
#
# COMPACT_ATOMS: atom_id res chain seq x y z
N GLU A 1 5.86 -7.58 -55.21
CA GLU A 1 6.35 -6.89 -54.00
C GLU A 1 5.21 -6.86 -53.00
N SER A 2 5.31 -7.65 -51.94
CA SER A 2 4.24 -7.83 -50.95
C SER A 2 4.33 -6.72 -49.92
N GLY A 3 3.19 -6.05 -49.71
CA GLY A 3 3.06 -4.84 -48.90
C GLY A 3 3.46 -5.02 -47.44
N ASP A 4 4.24 -4.05 -47.00
CA ASP A 4 4.79 -3.85 -45.66
C ASP A 4 3.69 -3.87 -44.59
N GLY A 5 3.80 -4.83 -43.68
CA GLY A 5 2.95 -4.99 -42.50
C GLY A 5 3.33 -3.96 -41.45
N GLY A 6 2.62 -2.84 -41.43
CA GLY A 6 2.80 -1.76 -40.46
C GLY A 6 2.60 -2.23 -39.02
N SER A 7 3.70 -2.23 -38.26
CA SER A 7 3.75 -2.39 -36.81
C SER A 7 2.75 -1.47 -36.11
N LYS A 8 1.88 -2.03 -35.27
CA LYS A 8 1.03 -1.26 -34.33
C LYS A 8 1.94 -0.45 -33.40
N VAL A 9 2.09 0.83 -33.69
CA VAL A 9 2.63 1.79 -32.73
C VAL A 9 1.54 1.96 -31.68
N GLU A 10 1.72 1.42 -30.47
CA GLU A 10 0.84 1.71 -29.37
C GLU A 10 1.03 3.18 -28.98
N GLU A 11 0.12 4.04 -29.43
CA GLU A 11 0.13 5.46 -29.13
C GLU A 11 -0.15 5.66 -27.63
N ASP A 12 0.76 6.31 -26.89
CA ASP A 12 0.60 6.58 -25.46
C ASP A 12 -0.56 7.56 -25.23
N THR A 13 -1.65 7.04 -24.66
CA THR A 13 -2.90 7.78 -24.41
C THR A 13 -3.03 8.32 -22.98
N SER A 14 -2.01 8.13 -22.14
CA SER A 14 -2.07 8.40 -20.69
C SER A 14 -2.32 9.87 -20.33
N ARG A 15 -2.08 10.79 -21.27
CA ARG A 15 -2.24 12.23 -21.09
C ARG A 15 -3.52 12.80 -21.68
N ASP A 16 -4.34 11.96 -22.31
CA ASP A 16 -5.63 12.37 -22.85
C ASP A 16 -6.61 12.70 -21.72
N TRP A 17 -7.62 13.51 -22.04
CA TRP A 17 -8.60 13.98 -21.06
C TRP A 17 -10.02 13.86 -21.59
N ASN A 18 -10.94 13.44 -20.72
CA ASN A 18 -12.36 13.38 -21.04
C ASN A 18 -13.02 14.73 -20.75
N CYS A 19 -13.85 15.20 -21.68
CA CYS A 19 -14.62 16.42 -21.49
C CYS A 19 -15.75 16.19 -20.48
N GLU A 20 -15.79 16.98 -19.41
CA GLU A 20 -16.84 16.90 -18.38
C GLU A 20 -18.23 17.30 -18.88
N LYS A 21 -18.32 18.06 -19.99
CA LYS A 21 -19.60 18.51 -20.55
C LYS A 21 -20.24 17.47 -21.47
N CYS A 22 -19.45 16.74 -22.25
CA CYS A 22 -19.99 15.85 -23.29
C CYS A 22 -19.37 14.44 -23.30
N GLY A 23 -18.55 14.10 -22.29
CA GLY A 23 -17.91 12.79 -22.10
C GLY A 23 -16.82 12.43 -23.12
N THR A 24 -16.61 13.27 -24.14
CA THR A 24 -15.71 12.94 -25.27
C THR A 24 -14.25 13.02 -24.86
N ARG A 25 -13.46 11.98 -25.18
CA ARG A 25 -12.00 11.95 -24.97
C ARG A 25 -11.28 12.87 -25.95
N ASN A 26 -10.35 13.69 -25.46
CA ASN A 26 -9.57 14.64 -26.23
C ASN A 26 -8.08 14.36 -26.06
N PHE A 27 -7.29 14.60 -27.10
CA PHE A 27 -5.84 14.48 -27.03
C PHE A 27 -5.22 15.45 -26.03
N ALA A 28 -4.18 14.99 -25.34
CA ALA A 28 -3.41 15.74 -24.33
C ALA A 28 -3.03 17.18 -24.75
N LYS A 29 -2.72 17.39 -26.03
CA LYS A 29 -2.31 18.69 -26.59
C LYS A 29 -3.45 19.70 -26.77
N ARG A 30 -4.71 19.29 -26.67
CA ARG A 30 -5.86 20.18 -26.85
C ARG A 30 -6.19 20.91 -25.54
N GLY A 31 -6.31 22.23 -25.63
CA GLY A 31 -6.82 23.08 -24.56
C GLY A 31 -8.36 23.13 -24.48
N GLU A 32 -9.06 22.59 -25.48
CA GLU A 32 -10.53 22.60 -25.58
C GLU A 32 -11.06 21.32 -26.20
N CYS A 33 -12.31 20.98 -25.88
CA CYS A 33 -12.96 19.79 -26.39
C CYS A 33 -13.20 19.94 -27.90
N PHE A 34 -12.81 18.93 -28.68
CA PHE A 34 -12.98 19.01 -30.14
C PHE A 34 -14.46 18.97 -30.57
N LYS A 35 -15.32 18.36 -29.75
CA LYS A 35 -16.75 18.18 -30.03
C LYS A 35 -17.57 19.39 -29.58
N CYS A 36 -17.48 19.78 -28.31
CA CYS A 36 -18.34 20.82 -27.73
C CYS A 36 -17.64 22.16 -27.44
N LYS A 37 -16.34 22.27 -27.73
CA LYS A 37 -15.51 23.46 -27.47
C LYS A 37 -15.38 23.87 -26.00
N ALA A 38 -15.88 23.07 -25.06
CA ALA A 38 -15.64 23.30 -23.64
C ALA A 38 -14.14 23.27 -23.33
N SER A 39 -13.65 24.23 -22.55
CA SER A 39 -12.26 24.29 -22.14
C SER A 39 -11.84 23.03 -21.37
N ARG A 40 -10.57 22.64 -21.50
CA ARG A 40 -9.96 21.58 -20.70
C ARG A 40 -10.11 21.97 -19.22
N PRO A 41 -10.62 21.07 -18.36
CA PRO A 41 -10.63 21.35 -16.93
C PRO A 41 -9.19 21.61 -16.51
N ARG A 42 -8.96 22.72 -15.81
CA ARG A 42 -7.69 22.87 -15.11
C ARG A 42 -7.61 21.69 -14.14
N PRO A 43 -6.44 21.05 -13.97
CA PRO A 43 -6.30 20.11 -12.87
C PRO A 43 -6.80 20.85 -11.64
N ALA A 44 -7.74 20.24 -10.91
CA ALA A 44 -8.14 20.76 -9.62
C ALA A 44 -6.84 20.85 -8.83
N VAL A 45 -6.30 22.05 -8.71
CA VAL A 45 -5.37 22.33 -7.63
C VAL A 45 -6.21 22.04 -6.41
N GLU A 46 -5.87 20.98 -5.67
CA GLU A 46 -6.39 20.81 -4.32
C GLU A 46 -6.05 22.12 -3.62
N GLU A 47 -7.04 23.00 -3.52
CA GLU A 47 -6.94 24.26 -2.82
C GLU A 47 -6.88 23.87 -1.35
N LYS A 48 -5.66 23.61 -0.87
CA LYS A 48 -5.41 23.25 0.53
C LYS A 48 -5.98 24.39 1.36
N ASP A 49 -6.92 24.08 2.25
CA ASP A 49 -7.49 25.06 3.17
C ASP A 49 -6.34 25.82 3.87
N PRO A 50 -6.23 27.15 3.67
CA PRO A 50 -5.15 27.94 4.24
C PRO A 50 -5.06 27.83 5.76
N ARG A 51 -6.19 27.60 6.44
CA ARG A 51 -6.24 27.41 7.89
C ARG A 51 -5.61 26.07 8.29
N ALA A 52 -5.98 25.00 7.59
CA ALA A 52 -5.45 23.67 7.81
C ALA A 52 -3.94 23.60 7.51
N GLU A 53 -3.48 24.30 6.46
CA GLU A 53 -2.05 24.39 6.14
C GLU A 53 -1.28 25.13 7.25
N ARG A 54 -1.81 26.24 7.75
CA ARG A 54 -1.19 26.97 8.88
C ARG A 54 -1.11 26.11 10.13
N GLU A 55 -2.18 25.39 10.47
CA GLU A 55 -2.23 24.51 11.63
C GLU A 55 -1.20 23.37 11.53
N ARG A 56 -1.11 22.72 10.36
CA ARG A 56 -0.10 21.70 10.07
C ARG A 56 1.31 22.23 10.29
N LYS A 57 1.63 23.40 9.68
CA LYS A 57 2.96 24.02 9.80
C LYS A 57 3.29 24.38 11.25
N LEU A 58 2.32 24.92 11.99
CA LEU A 58 2.48 25.28 13.41
C LEU A 58 2.76 24.04 14.27
N LYS A 59 2.00 22.97 14.05
CA LYS A 59 2.20 21.69 14.77
C LYS A 59 3.58 21.10 14.51
N ALA A 60 4.05 21.13 13.27
CA ALA A 60 5.39 20.67 12.92
C ALA A 60 6.48 21.53 13.58
N ALA A 61 6.35 22.86 13.56
CA ALA A 61 7.31 23.77 14.19
C ALA A 61 7.45 23.51 15.70
N ILE A 62 6.33 23.36 16.41
CA ILE A 62 6.32 23.05 17.84
C ILE A 62 6.94 21.67 18.11
N ALA A 63 6.64 20.67 17.28
CA ALA A 63 7.20 19.34 17.41
C ALA A 63 8.72 19.28 17.12
N MET A 64 9.24 20.25 16.38
CA MET A 64 10.68 20.50 16.21
C MET A 64 11.31 21.27 17.38
N GLY A 65 10.53 21.63 18.40
CA GLY A 65 11.01 22.32 19.61
C GLY A 65 11.02 23.84 19.51
N ILE A 66 10.35 24.43 18.51
CA ILE A 66 10.20 25.88 18.41
C ILE A 66 9.14 26.35 19.41
N ASP A 67 9.47 27.41 20.13
CA ASP A 67 8.55 28.03 21.09
C ASP A 67 7.23 28.46 20.39
N PRO A 68 6.06 28.19 20.97
CA PRO A 68 4.77 28.52 20.35
C PRO A 68 4.59 29.99 19.96
N ALA A 69 5.19 30.94 20.69
CA ALA A 69 5.12 32.36 20.37
C ALA A 69 6.02 32.73 19.17
N MET A 70 7.11 32.00 18.96
CA MET A 70 7.98 32.16 17.79
C MET A 70 7.49 31.36 16.58
N ALA A 71 6.75 30.26 16.80
CA ALA A 71 6.31 29.39 15.74
C ALA A 71 5.40 30.12 14.72
N GLU A 72 4.60 31.09 15.14
CA GLU A 72 3.74 31.86 14.22
C GLU A 72 4.52 32.71 13.20
N THR A 73 5.68 33.23 13.57
CA THR A 73 6.53 34.02 12.67
C THR A 73 7.39 33.11 11.81
N VAL A 74 7.87 32.00 12.39
CA VAL A 74 8.74 31.03 11.71
C VAL A 74 8.02 30.29 10.59
N ILE A 75 6.74 29.94 10.74
CA ILE A 75 5.96 29.29 9.67
C ILE A 75 5.67 30.17 8.45
N LEU A 76 5.89 31.48 8.56
CA LEU A 76 5.75 32.43 7.46
C LEU A 76 7.05 32.59 6.64
N ASP A 77 8.19 32.12 7.15
CA ASP A 77 9.47 32.17 6.45
C ASP A 77 9.56 31.01 5.42
N PRO A 78 9.72 31.31 4.11
CA PRO A 78 9.87 30.27 3.09
C PRO A 78 11.03 29.30 3.33
N ARG A 79 12.10 29.73 4.01
CA ARG A 79 13.25 28.87 4.33
C ARG A 79 12.91 27.80 5.35
N PHE A 80 11.89 28.04 6.18
CA PHE A 80 11.43 27.08 7.18
C PHE A 80 10.54 25.98 6.57
N GLN A 81 9.97 26.21 5.39
CA GLN A 81 9.12 25.24 4.71
C GLN A 81 9.86 23.93 4.40
N ASP A 82 11.09 24.01 3.91
CA ASP A 82 11.93 22.82 3.63
C ASP A 82 12.20 22.01 4.92
N SER A 83 12.35 22.71 6.05
CA SER A 83 12.59 22.08 7.35
C SER A 83 11.36 21.32 7.86
N ILE A 84 10.15 21.87 7.66
CA ILE A 84 8.89 21.18 7.97
C ILE A 84 8.73 19.93 7.12
N GLU A 85 8.95 20.03 5.81
CA GLU A 85 8.82 18.89 4.90
C GLU A 85 9.81 17.77 5.23
N GLN A 86 11.05 18.13 5.59
CA GLN A 86 12.05 17.17 6.03
C GLN A 86 11.66 16.50 7.34
N TYR A 87 11.14 17.27 8.30
CA TYR A 87 10.67 16.74 9.58
C TYR A 87 9.52 15.75 9.41
N GLU A 88 8.53 16.08 8.57
CA GLU A 88 7.39 15.19 8.31
C GLU A 88 7.81 13.92 7.55
N LYS A 89 8.74 14.02 6.60
CA LYS A 89 9.31 12.83 5.93
C LYS A 89 10.02 11.92 6.92
N MET A 90 10.75 12.50 7.87
CA MET A 90 11.39 11.75 8.95
C MET A 90 10.36 11.07 9.86
N GLN A 91 9.31 11.79 10.29
CA GLN A 91 8.24 11.21 11.10
C GLN A 91 7.54 10.06 10.38
N LYS A 92 7.16 10.24 9.11
CA LYS A 92 6.54 9.19 8.31
C LYS A 92 7.43 7.95 8.20
N SER A 93 8.73 8.14 7.97
CA SER A 93 9.70 7.04 7.94
C SER A 93 9.78 6.30 9.28
N GLN A 94 9.76 7.04 10.40
CA GLN A 94 9.72 6.43 11.74
C GLN A 94 8.42 5.66 12.00
N GLU A 95 7.27 6.19 11.59
CA GLU A 95 5.97 5.52 11.70
C GLU A 95 5.93 4.25 10.85
N GLU A 96 6.41 4.28 9.61
CA GLU A 96 6.51 3.11 8.73
C GLU A 96 7.45 2.05 9.32
N ALA A 97 8.59 2.45 9.89
CA ALA A 97 9.49 1.54 10.57
C ALA A 97 8.81 0.90 11.80
N GLN A 98 8.09 1.68 12.60
CA GLN A 98 7.35 1.17 13.76
C GLN A 98 6.22 0.21 13.33
N GLN A 99 5.51 0.54 12.25
CA GLN A 99 4.48 -0.33 11.69
C GLN A 99 5.08 -1.64 11.18
N ALA A 100 6.24 -1.61 10.53
CA ALA A 100 6.93 -2.81 10.09
C ALA A 100 7.31 -3.71 11.27
N VAL A 101 7.83 -3.14 12.36
CA VAL A 101 8.14 -3.89 13.59
C VAL A 101 6.87 -4.49 14.20
N ASN A 102 5.78 -3.70 14.30
CA ASN A 102 4.51 -4.19 14.84
C ASN A 102 3.93 -5.32 13.98
N GLN A 103 4.03 -5.21 12.66
CA GLN A 103 3.60 -6.24 11.74
C GLN A 103 4.43 -7.53 11.90
N GLN A 104 5.75 -7.41 12.03
CA GLN A 104 6.61 -8.56 12.30
C GLN A 104 6.27 -9.23 13.64
N TYR A 105 5.97 -8.44 14.68
CA TYR A 105 5.54 -8.97 15.97
C TYR A 105 4.21 -9.73 15.87
N GLN A 106 3.23 -9.17 15.15
CA GLN A 106 1.95 -9.84 14.91
C GLN A 106 2.13 -11.15 14.12
N GLN A 107 2.98 -11.15 13.09
CA GLN A 107 3.31 -12.36 12.32
C GLN A 107 3.98 -13.43 13.21
N ALA A 108 4.88 -13.02 14.11
CA ALA A 108 5.52 -13.94 15.05
C ALA A 108 4.51 -14.56 16.03
N LEU A 109 3.57 -13.77 16.55
CA LEU A 109 2.49 -14.29 17.40
C LEU A 109 1.59 -15.27 16.67
N GLN A 110 1.20 -14.98 15.43
CA GLN A 110 0.41 -15.91 14.61
C GLN A 110 1.18 -17.22 14.34
N ALA A 111 2.48 -17.13 14.01
CA ALA A 111 3.31 -18.32 13.80
C ALA A 111 3.43 -19.18 15.06
N GLN A 112 3.51 -18.56 16.26
CA GLN A 112 3.49 -19.30 17.53
C GLN A 112 2.16 -20.00 17.78
N GLN A 113 1.02 -19.41 17.42
CA GLN A 113 -0.29 -20.07 17.52
C GLN A 113 -0.38 -21.29 16.61
N VAL A 114 0.17 -21.23 15.38
CA VAL A 114 0.19 -22.38 14.46
C VAL A 114 0.98 -23.56 15.04
N GLN A 115 2.09 -23.32 15.76
CA GLN A 115 2.87 -24.37 16.41
C GLN A 115 2.14 -25.07 17.57
N GLN A 116 1.11 -24.46 18.16
CA GLN A 116 0.31 -25.06 19.24
C GLN A 116 -0.82 -25.96 18.74
N THR A 117 -1.08 -26.02 17.42
CA THR A 117 -2.27 -26.71 16.88
C THR A 117 -2.12 -28.23 16.76
N VAL A 118 -0.90 -28.77 16.82
CA VAL A 118 -0.65 -30.22 16.81
C VAL A 118 0.66 -30.54 17.53
N ASP A 119 0.62 -31.36 18.58
CA ASP A 119 1.81 -31.81 19.31
C ASP A 119 2.77 -32.58 18.35
N PRO A 120 4.07 -32.23 18.27
CA PRO A 120 5.05 -32.94 17.46
C PRO A 120 5.08 -34.45 17.72
N GLN A 121 4.85 -34.88 18.97
CA GLN A 121 4.77 -36.31 19.29
C GLN A 121 3.49 -36.95 18.73
N GLN A 122 2.38 -36.22 18.72
CA GLN A 122 1.12 -36.70 18.14
C GLN A 122 1.27 -36.90 16.63
N LEU A 123 1.95 -35.99 15.93
CA LEU A 123 2.29 -36.13 14.50
C LEU A 123 3.14 -37.38 14.24
N GLN A 124 4.18 -37.60 15.05
CA GLN A 124 5.04 -38.78 14.97
C GLN A 124 4.26 -40.08 15.21
N GLN A 125 3.35 -40.09 16.20
CA GLN A 125 2.49 -41.23 16.49
C GLN A 125 1.49 -41.51 15.38
N LEU A 126 0.91 -40.46 14.78
CA LEU A 126 -0.04 -40.59 13.67
C LEU A 126 0.64 -41.20 12.44
N MET A 127 1.87 -40.77 12.14
CA MET A 127 2.69 -41.35 11.08
C MET A 127 3.03 -42.82 11.37
N ALA A 128 3.47 -43.12 12.60
CA ALA A 128 3.81 -44.48 13.01
C ALA A 128 2.58 -45.41 12.97
N ALA A 129 1.40 -44.93 13.36
CA ALA A 129 0.16 -45.68 13.29
C ALA A 129 -0.27 -45.97 11.85
N ALA A 130 -0.09 -45.02 10.92
CA ALA A 130 -0.35 -45.26 9.50
C ALA A 130 0.61 -46.29 8.91
N LEU A 131 1.92 -46.20 9.21
CA LEU A 131 2.88 -47.22 8.77
C LEU A 131 2.55 -48.61 9.33
N ALA A 132 2.11 -48.70 10.59
CA ALA A 132 1.70 -49.96 11.22
C ALA A 132 0.43 -50.56 10.58
N GLN A 133 -0.42 -49.73 9.98
CA GLN A 133 -1.59 -50.16 9.21
C GLN A 133 -1.24 -50.60 7.77
N GLY A 134 0.03 -50.58 7.39
CA GLY A 134 0.51 -51.02 6.07
C GLY A 134 0.48 -49.93 4.99
N PHE A 135 0.26 -48.67 5.36
CA PHE A 135 0.40 -47.54 4.42
C PHE A 135 1.87 -47.35 4.01
N THR A 136 2.10 -46.91 2.78
CA THR A 136 3.45 -46.52 2.35
C THR A 136 3.89 -45.24 3.07
N PRO A 137 5.21 -44.95 3.15
CA PRO A 137 5.70 -43.70 3.74
C PRO A 137 5.05 -42.44 3.14
N GLU A 138 4.79 -42.45 1.84
CA GLU A 138 4.16 -41.36 1.10
C GLU A 138 2.68 -41.18 1.48
N GLN A 139 1.95 -42.29 1.61
CA GLN A 139 0.55 -42.28 2.05
C GLN A 139 0.42 -41.86 3.51
N ALA A 140 1.32 -42.32 4.39
CA ALA A 140 1.36 -41.92 5.78
C ALA A 140 1.61 -40.42 5.94
N GLN A 141 2.52 -39.83 5.14
CA GLN A 141 2.74 -38.38 5.11
C GLN A 141 1.51 -37.61 4.64
N LEU A 142 0.82 -38.09 3.61
CA LEU A 142 -0.42 -37.46 3.11
C LEU A 142 -1.53 -37.48 4.15
N TYR A 143 -1.69 -38.59 4.87
CA TYR A 143 -2.65 -38.72 5.97
C TYR A 143 -2.37 -37.74 7.12
N VAL A 144 -1.10 -37.64 7.52
CA VAL A 144 -0.65 -36.68 8.53
C VAL A 144 -0.91 -35.24 8.09
N GLN A 145 -0.61 -34.90 6.83
CA GLN A 145 -0.86 -33.56 6.29
C GLN A 145 -2.36 -33.22 6.27
N GLN A 146 -3.21 -34.17 5.90
CA GLN A 146 -4.66 -33.99 5.90
C GLN A 146 -5.21 -33.77 7.32
N TYR A 147 -4.68 -34.49 8.30
CA TYR A 147 -5.04 -34.33 9.72
C TYR A 147 -4.71 -32.92 10.23
N VAL A 148 -3.50 -32.42 9.94
CA VAL A 148 -3.09 -31.05 10.29
C VAL A 148 -4.02 -30.01 9.64
N GLN A 149 -4.33 -30.19 8.36
CA GLN A 149 -5.19 -29.27 7.63
C GLN A 149 -6.63 -29.24 8.20
N GLN A 150 -7.15 -30.39 8.63
CA GLN A 150 -8.45 -30.48 9.28
C GLN A 150 -8.47 -29.79 10.65
N GLN A 151 -7.40 -29.92 11.45
CA GLN A 151 -7.28 -29.22 12.74
C GLN A 151 -7.22 -27.70 12.55
N GLN A 152 -6.52 -27.22 11.53
CA GLN A 152 -6.48 -25.79 11.19
C GLN A 152 -7.86 -25.25 10.78
N GLN A 153 -8.68 -26.03 10.06
CA GLN A 153 -10.04 -25.62 9.69
C GLN A 153 -10.99 -25.53 10.89
N GLN A 154 -10.79 -26.33 11.94
CA GLN A 154 -11.63 -26.29 13.13
C GLN A 154 -11.33 -25.09 14.05
N GLN A 155 -10.18 -24.44 13.87
CA GLN A 155 -9.76 -23.29 14.68
C GLN A 155 -10.07 -21.92 14.04
N GLN A 156 -10.55 -21.92 12.79
CA GLN A 156 -11.07 -20.73 12.10
C GLN A 156 -12.57 -20.58 12.33
#